data_AF-A0AAC9NSS4-F1
#
_entry.id   AF-A0AAC9NSS4-F1
#
_cell.length_a   1.000
_cell.length_b   1.000
_cell.length_c   1.000
_cell.angle_alpha   90.00
_cell.angle_beta   90.00
_cell.angle_gamma   90.00
#
_symmetry.space_group_name_H-M   'P 1'
#
loop_
_entity.id
_entity.type
_entity.pdbx_description
1 polymer ?
#
loop_
_entity_poly.entity_id
_entity_poly.type
_entity_poly.pdbx_seq_one_letter_code
_entity_poly.pdbx_strand_id
1 'polypeptide(L)'
;MKYLITDIEYDDGHPDLPATLTMVLDRELEKEELEHQASEFISNETGFCHKGFSVKPLLPFIVLHTVGTASVPDGALFMAVDSDHAEELMESEKPHANITWIVQTDDVEHAFDVYHKESTFEDVG
;
A
#
# COMPACT_ATOMS: atom_id res chain seq x y z
N MET A 1 -2.76 -12.78 2.19
CA MET A 1 -3.29 -11.40 2.21
C MET A 1 -2.47 -10.56 3.18
N LYS A 2 -2.08 -9.35 2.80
CA LYS A 2 -1.39 -8.40 3.68
C LYS A 2 -2.37 -7.30 4.10
N TYR A 3 -2.26 -6.84 5.35
CA TYR A 3 -3.09 -5.79 5.91
C TYR A 3 -2.21 -4.76 6.60
N LEU A 4 -2.55 -3.49 6.45
CA LEU A 4 -1.96 -2.39 7.20
C LEU A 4 -2.89 -2.04 8.36
N ILE A 5 -2.34 -2.06 9.56
CA ILE A 5 -2.99 -1.60 10.79
C ILE A 5 -2.41 -0.23 11.10
N THR A 6 -3.26 0.78 11.27
CA THR A 6 -2.87 2.17 11.60
C THR A 6 -3.67 2.71 12.76
N ASP A 7 -3.30 3.91 13.22
CA ASP A 7 -4.04 4.67 14.23
C ASP A 7 -4.26 3.88 15.51
N ILE A 8 -3.27 3.07 15.90
CA ILE A 8 -3.36 2.23 17.08
C ILE A 8 -3.36 3.12 18.32
N GLU A 9 -4.46 3.09 19.06
CA GLU A 9 -4.64 3.82 20.31
C GLU A 9 -4.42 2.86 21.49
N TYR A 10 -3.26 2.94 22.13
CA TYR A 10 -2.96 2.14 23.32
C TYR A 10 -3.67 2.70 24.57
N ASP A 11 -4.03 1.82 25.50
CA ASP A 11 -4.68 2.21 26.77
C ASP A 11 -3.72 2.93 27.71
N ASP A 12 -2.47 2.50 27.75
CA ASP A 12 -1.41 3.11 28.54
C ASP A 12 -0.61 4.07 27.67
N GLY A 13 -0.41 5.31 28.15
CA GLY A 13 0.28 6.39 27.46
C GLY A 13 1.79 6.16 27.31
N HIS A 14 2.17 5.08 26.64
CA HIS A 14 3.55 4.72 26.33
C HIS A 14 4.00 5.42 25.04
N PRO A 15 5.04 6.27 25.10
CA PRO A 15 5.43 7.10 23.97
C PRO A 15 6.17 6.36 22.85
N ASP A 16 6.57 5.10 23.05
CA ASP A 16 7.45 4.36 22.14
C ASP A 16 6.76 3.18 21.43
N LEU A 17 5.42 3.11 21.46
CA LEU A 17 4.68 2.05 20.76
C LEU A 17 4.43 2.41 19.30
N PRO A 18 4.49 1.43 18.37
CA PRO A 18 4.27 1.69 16.97
C PRO A 18 2.81 2.08 16.73
N ALA A 19 2.58 3.19 16.04
CA ALA A 19 1.23 3.58 15.59
C ALA A 19 0.74 2.75 14.39
N THR A 20 1.63 1.97 13.78
CA THR A 20 1.38 1.21 12.55
C THR A 20 2.01 -0.19 12.62
N LEU A 21 1.28 -1.20 12.18
CA LEU A 21 1.76 -2.58 12.06
C LEU A 21 1.32 -3.20 10.72
N THR A 22 2.03 -4.22 10.26
CA THR A 22 1.63 -5.00 9.08
C THR A 22 1.33 -6.44 9.48
N MET A 23 0.14 -6.91 9.15
CA MET A 23 -0.33 -8.27 9.43
C MET A 23 -0.43 -9.07 8.13
N VAL A 24 -0.09 -10.36 8.19
CA VAL A 24 -0.24 -11.30 7.06
C VAL A 24 -1.17 -12.42 7.47
N LEU A 25 -2.19 -12.67 6.64
CA LEU A 25 -3.16 -13.75 6.82
C LEU A 25 -3.19 -14.67 5.60
N ASP A 26 -3.41 -15.98 5.81
CA ASP A 26 -3.47 -16.97 4.73
C ASP A 26 -4.74 -16.87 3.88
N ARG A 27 -5.76 -16.15 4.36
CA ARG A 27 -7.04 -15.96 3.67
C ARG A 27 -7.62 -14.58 3.95
N GLU A 28 -8.56 -14.17 3.11
CA GLU A 28 -9.41 -13.02 3.39
C GLU A 28 -10.44 -13.36 4.47
N LEU A 29 -10.77 -12.39 5.31
CA LEU A 29 -11.71 -12.51 6.42
C LEU A 29 -12.81 -11.46 6.27
N GLU A 30 -14.00 -11.81 6.74
CA GLU A 30 -15.09 -10.85 6.91
C GLU A 30 -14.71 -9.77 7.92
N LYS A 31 -15.33 -8.59 7.81
CA LYS A 31 -14.93 -7.39 8.56
C LYS A 31 -14.78 -7.64 10.08
N GLU A 32 -15.79 -8.22 10.73
CA GLU A 32 -15.77 -8.43 12.19
C GLU A 32 -14.66 -9.40 12.63
N GLU A 33 -14.42 -10.45 11.83
CA GLU A 33 -13.35 -11.41 12.11
C GLU A 33 -11.97 -10.80 11.82
N LEU A 34 -11.84 -9.98 10.78
CA LEU A 34 -10.61 -9.24 10.49
C LEU A 34 -10.26 -8.28 11.63
N GLU A 35 -11.25 -7.53 12.13
CA GLU A 35 -11.08 -6.62 13.27
C GLU A 35 -10.67 -7.42 14.52
N HIS A 36 -11.32 -8.54 14.80
CA HIS A 36 -10.94 -9.39 15.92
C HIS A 36 -9.50 -9.92 15.80
N GLN A 37 -9.11 -10.45 14.64
CA GLN A 37 -7.75 -10.96 14.40
C GLN A 37 -6.69 -9.86 14.46
N ALA A 38 -7.00 -8.67 13.92
CA ALA A 38 -6.09 -7.52 14.01
C ALA A 38 -5.90 -7.07 15.46
N SER A 39 -6.96 -7.07 16.28
CA SER A 39 -6.89 -6.74 17.71
C SER A 39 -6.00 -7.75 18.47
N GLU A 40 -6.21 -9.04 18.26
CA GLU A 40 -5.37 -10.09 18.85
C GLU A 40 -3.92 -9.93 18.39
N PHE A 41 -3.69 -9.65 17.11
CA PHE A 41 -2.36 -9.43 16.54
C PHE A 41 -1.64 -8.25 17.19
N ILE A 42 -2.28 -7.08 17.35
CA ILE A 42 -1.69 -5.92 18.02
C ILE A 42 -1.24 -6.29 19.43
N SER A 43 -2.12 -6.97 20.19
CA SER A 43 -1.85 -7.33 21.58
C SER A 43 -0.71 -8.34 21.69
N ASN A 44 -0.65 -9.31 20.77
CA ASN A 44 0.40 -10.33 20.74
C ASN A 44 1.76 -9.76 20.30
N GLU A 45 1.77 -8.88 19.30
CA GLU A 45 2.99 -8.32 18.74
C GLU A 45 3.60 -7.26 19.67
N THR A 46 2.77 -6.42 20.29
CA THR A 46 3.24 -5.33 21.15
C THR A 46 3.29 -5.70 22.62
N GLY A 47 2.46 -6.64 23.08
CA GLY A 47 2.29 -6.97 24.48
C GLY A 47 1.38 -5.98 25.25
N PHE A 48 0.69 -5.07 24.55
CA PHE A 48 -0.13 -4.01 25.17
C PHE A 48 -1.58 -4.04 24.72
N CYS A 49 -2.47 -3.62 25.63
CA CYS A 49 -3.86 -3.38 25.33
C CYS A 49 -4.05 -2.10 24.49
N HIS A 50 -5.07 -2.10 23.67
CA HIS A 50 -5.45 -1.00 22.80
C HIS A 50 -6.97 -0.85 22.79
N LYS A 51 -7.44 0.37 22.52
CA LYS A 51 -8.86 0.74 22.51
C LYS A 51 -9.38 1.12 21.13
N GLY A 52 -8.49 1.26 20.15
CA GLY A 52 -8.83 1.67 18.80
C GLY A 52 -7.70 1.37 17.83
N PHE A 53 -8.06 1.09 16.57
CA PHE A 53 -7.15 0.96 15.43
C PHE A 53 -7.99 0.99 14.15
N SER A 54 -7.31 1.20 13.02
CA SER A 54 -7.85 0.99 11.68
C SER A 54 -7.12 -0.18 11.03
N VAL A 55 -7.83 -0.99 10.26
CA VAL A 55 -7.22 -2.08 9.46
C VAL A 55 -7.73 -2.02 8.03
N LYS A 56 -6.81 -2.07 7.06
CA LYS A 56 -7.12 -2.05 5.63
C LYS A 56 -6.31 -3.11 4.88
N PRO A 57 -6.89 -3.77 3.86
CA PRO A 57 -6.12 -4.66 3.00
C PRO A 57 -5.07 -3.85 2.23
N LEU A 58 -3.88 -4.44 2.06
CA LEU A 58 -2.89 -3.95 1.12
C LEU A 58 -3.07 -4.66 -0.22
N LEU A 59 -3.27 -3.87 -1.25
CA LEU A 59 -3.47 -4.30 -2.62
C LEU A 59 -2.17 -4.06 -3.41
N PRO A 60 -1.88 -4.89 -4.43
CA PRO A 60 -0.73 -4.66 -5.29
C PRO A 60 -1.00 -3.49 -6.24
N PHE A 61 -0.03 -2.59 -6.34
CA PHE A 61 0.01 -1.49 -7.28
C PHE A 61 1.33 -1.51 -8.03
N ILE A 62 1.27 -1.38 -9.34
CA ILE A 62 2.45 -1.13 -10.16
C ILE A 62 2.49 0.36 -10.49
N VAL A 63 3.55 1.01 -10.01
CA VAL A 63 3.87 2.40 -10.28
C VAL A 63 4.86 2.41 -11.45
N LEU A 64 4.45 3.00 -12.56
CA LEU A 64 5.30 3.26 -13.71
C LEU A 64 5.98 4.61 -13.52
N HIS A 65 7.30 4.65 -13.62
CA HIS A 65 8.08 5.85 -13.35
C HIS A 65 9.29 6.01 -14.28
N THR A 66 9.75 7.23 -14.43
CA THR A 66 10.98 7.56 -15.16
C THR A 66 12.01 8.20 -14.22
N VAL A 67 13.29 8.05 -14.53
CA VAL A 67 14.38 8.71 -13.81
C VAL A 67 15.22 9.52 -14.80
N GLY A 68 15.44 10.81 -14.49
CA GLY A 68 16.21 11.70 -15.36
C GLY A 68 15.53 11.91 -16.70
N THR A 69 16.24 11.60 -17.80
CA THR A 69 15.76 11.79 -19.18
C THR A 69 15.31 10.49 -19.85
N ALA A 70 15.02 9.45 -19.07
CA ALA A 70 14.57 8.18 -19.62
C ALA A 70 13.21 8.35 -20.33
N SER A 71 13.12 7.85 -21.57
CA SER A 71 11.88 7.88 -22.36
C SER A 71 11.00 6.65 -22.16
N VAL A 72 11.55 5.58 -21.58
CA VAL A 72 10.81 4.35 -21.29
C VAL A 72 10.61 4.29 -19.77
N PRO A 73 9.35 4.21 -19.29
CA PRO A 73 9.09 4.04 -17.88
C PRO A 73 9.50 2.65 -17.42
N ASP A 74 9.96 2.56 -16.18
CA ASP A 74 10.23 1.33 -15.44
C ASP A 74 9.05 1.06 -14.50
N GLY A 75 8.84 -0.20 -14.09
CA GLY A 75 7.72 -0.59 -13.23
C GLY A 75 8.18 -1.03 -11.84
N ALA A 76 7.58 -0.47 -10.79
CA ALA A 76 7.82 -0.86 -9.40
C ALA A 76 6.54 -1.35 -8.74
N LEU A 77 6.61 -2.50 -8.05
CA LEU A 77 5.48 -3.08 -7.32
C LEU A 77 5.46 -2.60 -5.87
N PHE A 78 4.34 -2.01 -5.45
CA PHE A 78 4.07 -1.58 -4.09
C PHE A 78 2.82 -2.27 -3.55
N MET A 79 2.83 -2.57 -2.24
CA MET A 79 1.63 -3.01 -1.53
C MET A 79 1.08 -1.81 -0.78
N ALA A 80 -0.06 -1.27 -1.24
CA ALA A 80 -0.62 -0.02 -0.73
C ALA A 80 -2.12 -0.16 -0.43
N VAL A 81 -2.69 0.80 0.31
CA VAL A 81 -4.13 0.78 0.63
C VAL A 81 -4.98 1.34 -0.53
N ASP A 82 -4.38 2.21 -1.33
CA ASP A 82 -4.95 2.89 -2.49
C ASP A 82 -3.79 3.46 -3.34
N SER A 83 -4.12 4.11 -4.46
CA SER A 83 -3.12 4.68 -5.38
C SER A 83 -2.33 5.84 -4.78
N ASP A 84 -2.95 6.67 -3.93
CA ASP A 84 -2.28 7.81 -3.29
C ASP A 84 -1.20 7.29 -2.31
N HIS A 85 -1.52 6.27 -1.52
CA HIS A 85 -0.52 5.64 -0.66
C HIS A 85 0.59 4.95 -1.47
N ALA A 86 0.30 4.40 -2.66
CA ALA A 86 1.33 3.83 -3.54
C ALA A 86 2.29 4.91 -4.07
N GLU A 87 1.77 6.11 -4.40
CA GLU A 87 2.55 7.29 -4.75
C GLU A 87 3.46 7.73 -3.61
N GLU A 88 2.93 7.89 -2.40
CA GLU A 88 3.72 8.27 -1.22
C GLU A 88 4.87 7.29 -0.93
N LEU A 89 4.61 5.98 -1.07
CA LEU A 89 5.64 4.94 -0.93
C LEU A 89 6.73 5.08 -2.00
N MET A 90 6.35 5.36 -3.24
CA MET A 90 7.27 5.55 -4.34
C MET A 90 8.13 6.81 -4.15
N GLU A 91 7.54 7.93 -3.74
CA GLU A 91 8.27 9.17 -3.47
C GLU A 91 9.26 9.02 -2.32
N SER A 92 8.90 8.23 -1.30
CA SER A 92 9.78 7.90 -0.18
C SER A 92 10.96 7.01 -0.63
N GLU A 93 10.72 5.98 -1.46
CA GLU A 93 11.76 5.07 -1.92
C GLU A 93 12.65 5.69 -3.00
N LYS A 94 12.06 6.47 -3.90
CA LYS A 94 12.70 7.07 -5.08
C LYS A 94 12.26 8.52 -5.27
N PRO A 95 12.74 9.46 -4.42
CA PRO A 95 12.32 10.88 -4.44
C PRO A 95 12.72 11.65 -5.70
N HIS A 96 13.46 11.03 -6.61
CA HIS A 96 13.90 11.61 -7.89
C HIS A 96 13.23 10.98 -9.10
N ALA A 97 12.31 10.03 -8.88
CA ALA A 97 11.53 9.44 -9.94
C ALA A 97 10.35 10.36 -10.27
N ASN A 98 10.02 10.46 -11.56
CA ASN A 98 8.77 11.06 -11.99
C ASN A 98 7.75 9.94 -12.20
N ILE A 99 6.69 9.95 -11.41
CA ILE A 99 5.59 8.99 -11.54
C ILE A 99 4.84 9.32 -12.83
N THR A 100 4.68 8.32 -13.68
CA THR A 100 4.01 8.42 -14.98
C THR A 100 2.61 7.84 -14.89
N TRP A 101 2.45 6.70 -14.20
CA TRP A 101 1.17 6.02 -14.08
C TRP A 101 1.13 5.12 -12.84
N ILE A 102 -0.06 4.86 -12.30
CA ILE A 102 -0.26 3.93 -11.19
C ILE A 102 -1.42 3.00 -11.54
N VAL A 103 -1.19 1.69 -11.49
CA VAL A 103 -2.21 0.66 -11.80
C VAL A 103 -2.36 -0.28 -10.62
N GLN A 104 -3.59 -0.53 -10.18
CA GLN A 104 -3.88 -1.57 -9.18
C GLN A 104 -3.79 -2.96 -9.82
N THR A 105 -2.60 -3.54 -9.84
CA THR A 105 -2.32 -4.88 -10.36
C THR A 105 -1.01 -5.41 -9.76
N ASP A 106 -0.84 -6.73 -9.73
CA ASP A 106 0.43 -7.39 -9.46
C ASP A 106 1.19 -7.79 -10.75
N ASP A 107 0.60 -7.51 -11.92
CA ASP A 107 1.15 -7.90 -13.22
C ASP A 107 1.73 -6.70 -13.99
N VAL A 108 3.06 -6.72 -14.18
CA VAL A 108 3.79 -5.61 -14.81
C VAL A 108 3.44 -5.45 -16.28
N GLU A 109 3.21 -6.55 -16.99
CA GLU A 109 2.83 -6.51 -18.41
C GLU A 109 1.47 -5.83 -18.56
N HIS A 110 0.49 -6.19 -17.71
CA HIS A 110 -0.81 -5.55 -17.67
C HIS A 110 -0.71 -4.05 -17.37
N ALA A 111 0.15 -3.63 -16.45
CA ALA A 111 0.35 -2.21 -16.15
C ALA A 111 0.87 -1.45 -17.38
N PHE A 112 1.82 -2.03 -18.13
CA PHE A 112 2.29 -1.45 -19.39
C PHE A 112 1.21 -1.45 -20.48
N ASP A 113 0.40 -2.50 -20.61
CA ASP A 113 -0.71 -2.55 -21.58
C ASP A 113 -1.73 -1.42 -21.33
N VAL A 114 -2.10 -1.20 -20.05
CA VAL A 114 -2.97 -0.10 -19.65
C VAL A 114 -2.35 1.25 -20.02
N TYR A 115 -1.08 1.47 -19.65
CA TYR A 115 -0.36 2.70 -19.96
C TYR A 115 -0.29 2.99 -21.46
N HIS A 116 0.08 2.00 -22.29
CA HIS A 116 0.16 2.18 -23.74
C HIS A 116 -1.21 2.48 -24.34
N LYS A 117 -2.25 1.76 -23.90
CA LYS A 117 -3.61 1.98 -24.37
C LYS A 117 -4.05 3.41 -24.08
N GLU A 118 -3.91 3.90 -22.85
CA GLU A 118 -4.39 5.23 -22.49
C GLU A 118 -3.52 6.35 -23.09
N SER A 119 -2.20 6.15 -23.17
CA SER A 119 -1.29 7.08 -23.86
C SER A 119 -1.62 7.24 -25.35
N THR A 120 -2.09 6.17 -26.02
CA THR A 120 -2.52 6.27 -27.43
C THR A 120 -3.82 7.04 -27.65
N PHE A 121 -4.65 7.25 -26.61
CA PHE A 121 -5.88 8.04 -26.72
C PHE A 121 -5.65 9.54 -26.47
N GLU A 122 -4.56 9.93 -25.79
CA GLU A 122 -4.24 11.35 -25.55
C GLU A 122 -3.64 12.06 -26.78
N ASP A 123 -3.11 11.32 -27.77
CA ASP A 123 -2.46 11.89 -28.97
C ASP A 123 -3.45 12.21 -30.13
N VAL A 124 -4.75 11.95 -29.95
CA VAL A 124 -5.80 12.14 -30.98
C VAL A 124 -6.84 13.24 -30.64
N GLY A 125 -6.56 14.08 -29.64
CA GLY A 125 -7.41 15.20 -29.20
C GLY A 125 -7.08 16.54 -29.83
#